data_AF-A0A075LSA3-F1
#
_entry.id   AF-A0A075LSA3-F1
#
_cell.length_a   1.000
_cell.length_b   1.000
_cell.length_c   1.000
_cell.angle_alpha   90.00
_cell.angle_beta   90.00
_cell.angle_gamma   90.00
#
_symmetry.space_group_name_H-M   'P 1'
#
loop_
_entity.id
_entity.type
_entity.pdbx_description
1 polymer ?
#
loop_
_entity_poly.entity_id
_entity_poly.type
_entity_poly.pdbx_seq_one_letter_code
_entity_poly.pdbx_strand_id
1 'polypeptide(L)'
;MSIGHKFGAGFLLVSMFSLCMGFYYSDFFGIGTVNQLGSIWMSGAFVFAIYMSPFIFIYGILISWLITRKVQPVDSEKIGLYIALHGLGGLPFAVLSLSSQSSAAFLFTAGLGAFLAILFALIELGLSYITKRGRIGWLVLSVPFIAYLTVYIIGQVQSVPPPIDKVGDVDPGYSAREAVAFVTQQHGKEENGGFPEKTNKVVEWELFGEHLTRETVIENVPGEKETYYVTLVEKNLDRQEVYKTTYLTKENEMMLHNRVNE
;
A
#
# COMPACT_ATOMS: atom_id res chain seq x y z
N MET A 1 -0.61 -35.44 -17.58
CA MET A 1 0.02 -34.67 -16.49
C MET A 1 -0.61 -35.05 -15.18
N SER A 2 0.15 -35.07 -14.07
CA SER A 2 -0.40 -35.40 -12.76
C SER A 2 -1.10 -34.19 -12.12
N ILE A 3 -2.00 -34.46 -11.18
CA ILE A 3 -2.70 -33.42 -10.41
C ILE A 3 -1.72 -32.48 -9.69
N GLY A 4 -0.58 -33.00 -9.23
CA GLY A 4 0.46 -32.20 -8.58
C GLY A 4 1.03 -31.07 -9.45
N HIS A 5 1.11 -31.25 -10.78
CA HIS A 5 1.56 -30.20 -11.69
C HIS A 5 0.55 -29.04 -11.77
N LYS A 6 -0.75 -29.36 -11.71
CA LYS A 6 -1.84 -28.38 -11.74
C LYS A 6 -1.84 -27.53 -10.46
N PHE A 7 -1.70 -28.18 -9.31
CA PHE A 7 -1.56 -27.50 -8.02
C PHE A 7 -0.29 -26.64 -7.97
N GLY A 8 0.85 -27.18 -8.44
CA GLY A 8 2.10 -26.44 -8.52
C GLY A 8 1.98 -25.20 -9.42
N ALA A 9 1.32 -25.32 -10.58
CA ALA A 9 1.12 -24.21 -11.50
C ALA A 9 0.23 -23.12 -10.89
N GLY A 10 -0.85 -23.52 -10.23
CA GLY A 10 -1.74 -22.60 -9.51
C GLY A 10 -1.00 -21.87 -8.39
N PHE A 11 -0.21 -22.59 -7.59
CA PHE A 11 0.59 -22.01 -6.51
C PHE A 11 1.57 -20.96 -7.04
N LEU A 12 2.37 -21.32 -8.05
CA LEU A 12 3.33 -20.40 -8.65
C LEU A 12 2.66 -19.15 -9.24
N LEU A 13 1.57 -19.32 -10.00
CA LEU A 13 0.84 -18.21 -10.60
C LEU A 13 0.30 -17.25 -9.55
N VAL A 14 -0.36 -17.79 -8.52
CA VAL A 14 -0.91 -17.01 -7.40
C VAL A 14 0.20 -16.26 -6.66
N SER A 15 1.29 -16.94 -6.33
CA SER A 15 2.40 -16.31 -5.62
C SER A 15 3.08 -15.22 -6.44
N MET A 16 3.28 -15.44 -7.74
CA MET A 16 3.85 -14.42 -8.63
C MET A 16 2.96 -13.18 -8.68
N PHE A 17 1.64 -13.34 -8.86
CA PHE A 17 0.72 -12.22 -8.87
C PHE A 17 0.65 -11.51 -7.52
N SER A 18 0.62 -12.25 -6.41
CA SER A 18 0.65 -11.65 -5.07
C SER A 18 1.94 -10.85 -4.82
N LEU A 19 3.10 -11.35 -5.26
CA LEU A 19 4.36 -10.60 -5.22
C LEU A 19 4.31 -9.34 -6.10
N CYS A 20 3.79 -9.44 -7.34
CA CYS A 20 3.63 -8.29 -8.22
C CYS A 20 2.73 -7.22 -7.61
N MET A 21 1.63 -7.60 -7.00
CA MET A 21 0.73 -6.68 -6.29
C MET A 21 1.42 -6.04 -5.09
N GLY A 22 2.20 -6.82 -4.33
CA GLY A 22 3.01 -6.28 -3.24
C GLY A 22 4.00 -5.21 -3.72
N PHE A 23 4.70 -5.43 -4.85
CA PHE A 23 5.60 -4.43 -5.43
C PHE A 23 4.85 -3.21 -5.92
N TYR A 24 3.72 -3.40 -6.63
CA TYR A 24 2.92 -2.32 -7.18
C TYR A 24 2.39 -1.38 -6.09
N TYR A 25 1.89 -1.92 -4.99
CA TYR A 25 1.41 -1.13 -3.86
C TYR A 25 2.51 -0.71 -2.88
N SER A 26 3.76 -1.14 -3.10
CA SER A 26 4.85 -1.00 -2.14
C SER A 26 4.47 -1.51 -0.74
N ASP A 27 3.64 -2.56 -0.70
CA ASP A 27 3.01 -3.08 0.50
C ASP A 27 2.94 -4.61 0.45
N PHE A 28 3.93 -5.23 1.08
CA PHE A 28 4.03 -6.68 1.19
C PHE A 28 3.46 -7.22 2.51
N PHE A 29 3.49 -6.42 3.57
CA PHE A 29 3.23 -6.86 4.94
C PHE A 29 2.58 -5.78 5.83
N GLY A 30 2.02 -4.73 5.25
CA GLY A 30 1.60 -3.53 5.98
C GLY A 30 2.76 -2.62 6.40
N ILE A 31 3.99 -2.92 5.95
CA ILE A 31 5.24 -2.18 6.24
C ILE A 31 5.57 -1.23 5.09
N GLY A 32 4.56 -0.68 4.42
CA GLY A 32 4.72 0.31 3.36
C GLY A 32 5.01 1.68 3.96
N THR A 33 6.13 2.28 3.55
CA THR A 33 6.59 3.62 3.95
C THR A 33 5.50 4.68 3.71
N VAL A 34 5.12 5.39 4.78
CA VAL A 34 4.42 6.69 4.74
C VAL A 34 3.07 6.69 3.98
N ASN A 35 2.20 5.73 4.21
CA ASN A 35 0.78 5.95 3.98
C ASN A 35 0.14 6.42 5.28
N GLN A 36 -0.23 7.71 5.33
CA GLN A 36 -0.95 8.40 6.41
C GLN A 36 -2.39 7.88 6.61
N LEU A 37 -2.63 6.59 6.44
CA LEU A 37 -3.87 5.90 6.77
C LEU A 37 -3.52 4.86 7.84
N GLY A 38 -3.37 5.37 9.06
CA GLY A 38 -3.28 4.53 10.25
C GLY A 38 -4.46 3.56 10.32
N SER A 39 -4.17 2.39 10.88
CA SER A 39 -5.05 1.25 11.16
C SER A 39 -5.20 0.18 10.06
N ILE A 40 -4.48 -0.93 10.23
CA ILE A 40 -4.88 -2.31 9.88
C ILE A 40 -5.33 -2.50 8.42
N TRP A 41 -4.49 -2.14 7.44
CA TRP A 41 -4.72 -2.58 6.06
C TRP A 41 -3.98 -3.89 5.82
N MET A 42 -4.74 -4.96 5.59
CA MET A 42 -4.22 -6.20 4.98
C MET A 42 -3.50 -5.80 3.69
N SER A 43 -2.26 -6.26 3.51
CA SER A 43 -1.50 -5.91 2.32
C SER A 43 -2.25 -6.27 1.04
N GLY A 44 -2.12 -5.46 -0.01
CA GLY A 44 -2.77 -5.74 -1.31
C GLY A 44 -2.39 -7.13 -1.84
N ALA A 45 -1.17 -7.58 -1.54
CA ALA A 45 -0.69 -8.94 -1.78
C ALA A 45 -1.51 -10.01 -1.03
N PHE A 46 -1.87 -9.76 0.23
CA PHE A 46 -2.66 -10.66 1.08
C PHE A 46 -4.13 -10.71 0.66
N VAL A 47 -4.74 -9.55 0.35
CA VAL A 47 -6.10 -9.48 -0.18
C VAL A 47 -6.19 -10.26 -1.49
N PHE A 48 -5.26 -10.05 -2.42
CA PHE A 48 -5.21 -10.84 -3.65
C PHE A 48 -5.08 -12.35 -3.38
N ALA A 49 -4.17 -12.72 -2.46
CA ALA A 49 -3.93 -14.11 -2.10
C ALA A 49 -5.17 -14.80 -1.48
N ILE A 50 -5.99 -14.10 -0.69
CA ILE A 50 -7.19 -14.69 -0.10
C ILE A 50 -8.35 -14.72 -1.07
N TYR A 51 -8.60 -13.62 -1.78
CA TYR A 51 -9.83 -13.46 -2.53
C TYR A 51 -9.71 -13.95 -3.97
N MET A 52 -8.59 -13.71 -4.66
CA MET A 52 -8.46 -14.08 -6.07
C MET A 52 -7.92 -15.49 -6.26
N SER A 53 -7.11 -15.99 -5.32
CA SER A 53 -6.51 -17.33 -5.43
C SER A 53 -7.54 -18.45 -5.51
N PRO A 54 -8.59 -18.53 -4.66
CA PRO A 54 -9.56 -19.62 -4.76
C PRO A 54 -10.22 -19.68 -6.14
N PHE A 55 -10.55 -18.53 -6.74
CA PHE A 55 -11.13 -18.49 -8.09
C PHE A 55 -10.13 -18.95 -9.15
N ILE A 56 -8.91 -18.42 -9.15
CA ILE A 56 -7.87 -18.81 -10.12
C ILE A 56 -7.51 -20.30 -9.97
N PHE A 57 -7.44 -20.77 -8.73
CA PHE A 57 -7.00 -22.12 -8.39
C PHE A 57 -8.07 -23.16 -8.72
N ILE A 58 -9.31 -22.96 -8.27
CA ILE A 58 -10.43 -23.87 -8.56
C ILE A 58 -10.70 -23.89 -10.06
N TYR A 59 -10.76 -22.71 -10.69
CA TYR A 59 -11.11 -22.59 -12.08
C TYR A 59 -9.98 -23.09 -13.01
N GLY A 60 -8.74 -22.67 -12.76
CA GLY A 60 -7.58 -23.10 -13.53
C GLY A 60 -7.37 -24.61 -13.48
N ILE A 61 -7.51 -25.22 -12.29
CA ILE A 61 -7.41 -26.68 -12.15
C ILE A 61 -8.57 -27.39 -12.86
N LEU A 62 -9.81 -26.92 -12.71
CA LEU A 62 -10.98 -27.52 -13.33
C LEU A 62 -10.90 -27.48 -14.85
N ILE A 63 -10.64 -26.31 -15.43
CA ILE A 63 -10.49 -26.13 -16.89
C ILE A 63 -9.33 -26.95 -17.42
N SER A 64 -8.17 -26.89 -16.77
CA SER A 64 -7.01 -27.68 -17.16
C SER A 64 -7.30 -29.18 -17.11
N TRP A 65 -8.02 -29.66 -16.09
CA TRP A 65 -8.45 -31.05 -16.00
C TRP A 65 -9.41 -31.46 -17.12
N LEU A 66 -10.41 -30.62 -17.44
CA LEU A 66 -11.34 -30.86 -18.55
C LEU A 66 -10.60 -30.92 -19.90
N ILE A 67 -9.67 -30.00 -20.14
CA ILE A 67 -8.85 -29.98 -21.36
C ILE A 67 -7.98 -31.24 -21.44
N THR A 68 -7.32 -31.62 -20.35
CA THR A 68 -6.41 -32.77 -20.30
C THR A 68 -7.12 -34.10 -20.60
N ARG A 69 -8.45 -34.19 -20.40
CA ARG A 69 -9.24 -35.38 -20.77
C ARG A 69 -9.29 -35.62 -22.28
N LYS A 70 -9.17 -34.56 -23.10
CA LYS A 70 -9.31 -34.62 -24.57
C LYS A 70 -8.01 -34.30 -25.29
N VAL A 71 -7.17 -33.45 -24.69
CA VAL A 71 -5.90 -33.00 -25.26
C VAL A 71 -4.79 -33.35 -24.28
N GLN A 72 -3.99 -34.36 -24.60
CA GLN A 72 -2.78 -34.66 -23.84
C GLN A 72 -1.62 -33.83 -24.40
N PRO A 73 -1.07 -32.87 -23.64
CA PRO A 73 -0.01 -31.99 -24.13
C PRO A 73 1.39 -32.63 -24.10
N VAL A 74 1.46 -33.96 -23.93
CA VAL A 74 2.72 -34.70 -24.02
C VAL A 74 3.22 -34.76 -25.47
N ASP A 75 2.31 -34.61 -26.43
CA ASP A 75 2.61 -34.52 -27.86
C ASP A 75 2.89 -33.06 -28.24
N SER A 76 4.05 -32.77 -28.82
CA SER A 76 4.47 -31.41 -29.20
C SER A 76 3.48 -30.72 -30.14
N GLU A 77 2.79 -31.47 -30.99
CA GLU A 77 1.80 -30.98 -31.95
C GLU A 77 0.53 -30.42 -31.28
N LYS A 78 0.23 -30.86 -30.05
CA LYS A 78 -1.01 -30.49 -29.34
C LYS A 78 -0.79 -29.37 -28.33
N ILE A 79 0.44 -28.89 -28.15
CA ILE A 79 0.78 -27.82 -27.20
C ILE A 79 0.06 -26.52 -27.56
N GLY A 80 0.06 -26.13 -28.84
CA GLY A 80 -0.63 -24.92 -29.30
C GLY A 80 -2.13 -24.96 -29.01
N LEU A 81 -2.78 -26.09 -29.33
CA LEU A 81 -4.20 -26.31 -29.04
C LEU A 81 -4.49 -26.31 -27.53
N TYR A 82 -3.62 -26.94 -26.73
CA TYR A 82 -3.72 -26.93 -25.27
C TYR A 82 -3.72 -25.52 -24.69
N ILE A 83 -2.81 -24.66 -25.15
CA ILE A 83 -2.71 -23.26 -24.71
C ILE A 83 -3.93 -22.45 -25.17
N ALA A 84 -4.34 -22.62 -26.44
CA ALA A 84 -5.51 -21.92 -26.97
C ALA A 84 -6.80 -22.26 -26.20
N LEU A 85 -7.00 -23.54 -25.87
CA LEU A 85 -8.14 -23.98 -25.06
C LEU A 85 -8.12 -23.41 -23.64
N HIS A 86 -6.95 -23.20 -23.04
CA HIS A 86 -6.86 -22.48 -21.76
C HIS A 86 -7.24 -21.02 -21.92
N GLY A 87 -6.76 -20.34 -22.96
CA GLY A 87 -7.16 -18.94 -23.24
C GLY A 87 -8.67 -18.78 -23.38
N LEU A 88 -9.32 -19.67 -24.16
CA LEU A 88 -10.78 -19.72 -24.27
C LEU A 88 -11.45 -20.03 -22.94
N GLY A 89 -10.86 -20.97 -22.20
CA GLY A 89 -11.25 -21.29 -20.84
C GLY A 89 -11.19 -20.08 -19.92
N GLY A 90 -10.28 -19.11 -20.10
CA GLY A 90 -10.19 -17.91 -19.27
C GLY A 90 -11.25 -16.84 -19.57
N LEU A 91 -11.92 -16.87 -20.71
CA LEU A 91 -12.88 -15.83 -21.11
C LEU A 91 -14.08 -15.64 -20.16
N PRO A 92 -14.64 -16.67 -19.50
CA PRO A 92 -15.73 -16.51 -18.54
C PRO A 92 -15.40 -15.61 -17.34
N PHE A 93 -14.14 -15.26 -17.08
CA PHE A 93 -13.80 -14.22 -16.11
C PHE A 93 -14.37 -12.83 -16.47
N ALA A 94 -14.81 -12.63 -17.72
CA ALA A 94 -15.56 -11.44 -18.13
C ALA A 94 -16.82 -11.21 -17.28
N VAL A 95 -17.37 -12.27 -16.67
CA VAL A 95 -18.50 -12.23 -15.73
C VAL A 95 -18.28 -11.22 -14.60
N LEU A 96 -17.02 -11.02 -14.16
CA LEU A 96 -16.67 -10.06 -13.11
C LEU A 96 -16.98 -8.60 -13.48
N SER A 97 -17.25 -8.32 -14.75
CA SER A 97 -17.59 -6.99 -15.25
C SER A 97 -19.02 -6.88 -15.79
N LEU A 98 -19.88 -7.87 -15.57
CA LEU A 98 -21.28 -7.81 -16.04
C LEU A 98 -22.08 -6.67 -15.40
N SER A 99 -21.69 -6.21 -14.21
CA SER A 99 -22.28 -5.05 -13.56
C SER A 99 -21.83 -3.72 -14.16
N SER A 100 -20.77 -3.73 -14.97
CA SER A 100 -20.27 -2.54 -15.66
C SER A 100 -21.01 -2.35 -16.99
N GLN A 101 -21.48 -1.13 -17.25
CA GLN A 101 -22.08 -0.76 -18.55
C GLN A 101 -21.03 -0.55 -19.65
N SER A 102 -19.73 -0.67 -19.34
CA SER A 102 -18.64 -0.46 -20.28
C SER A 102 -18.22 -1.74 -20.99
N SER A 103 -18.34 -1.75 -22.31
CA SER A 103 -17.80 -2.81 -23.18
C SER A 103 -16.28 -2.93 -23.07
N ALA A 104 -15.57 -1.83 -22.80
CA ALA A 104 -14.13 -1.84 -22.58
C ALA A 104 -13.76 -2.60 -21.29
N ALA A 105 -14.54 -2.43 -20.22
CA ALA A 105 -14.35 -3.19 -18.98
C ALA A 105 -14.58 -4.70 -19.19
N PHE A 106 -15.57 -5.06 -20.02
CA PHE A 106 -15.83 -6.45 -20.41
C PHE A 106 -14.68 -7.07 -21.19
N LEU A 107 -14.20 -6.38 -22.22
CA LEU A 107 -13.07 -6.86 -23.02
C LEU A 107 -11.78 -6.95 -22.19
N PHE A 108 -11.57 -6.00 -21.28
CA PHE A 108 -10.42 -6.00 -20.38
C PHE A 108 -10.43 -7.20 -19.44
N THR A 109 -11.54 -7.47 -18.74
CA THR A 109 -11.65 -8.62 -17.82
C THR A 109 -11.61 -9.96 -18.56
N ALA A 110 -12.23 -10.05 -19.73
CA ALA A 110 -12.13 -11.22 -20.61
C ALA A 110 -10.68 -11.49 -21.03
N GLY A 111 -9.99 -10.44 -21.50
CA GLY A 111 -8.59 -10.49 -21.92
C GLY A 111 -7.66 -10.85 -20.77
N LEU A 112 -7.87 -10.27 -19.59
CA LEU A 112 -7.12 -10.59 -18.38
C LEU A 112 -7.32 -12.05 -17.97
N GLY A 113 -8.56 -12.55 -18.00
CA GLY A 113 -8.87 -13.95 -17.72
C GLY A 113 -8.19 -14.93 -18.68
N ALA A 114 -8.27 -14.64 -19.99
CA ALA A 114 -7.59 -15.44 -21.02
C ALA A 114 -6.08 -15.43 -20.84
N PHE A 115 -5.49 -14.26 -20.55
CA PHE A 115 -4.06 -14.12 -20.28
C PHE A 115 -3.61 -14.94 -19.07
N LEU A 116 -4.34 -14.84 -17.94
CA LEU A 116 -4.06 -15.61 -16.73
C LEU A 116 -4.14 -17.12 -16.96
N ALA A 117 -5.14 -17.57 -17.73
CA ALA A 117 -5.31 -18.99 -18.05
C ALA A 117 -4.20 -19.51 -18.97
N ILE A 118 -3.74 -18.70 -19.92
CA ILE A 118 -2.57 -19.01 -20.76
C ILE A 118 -1.31 -19.12 -19.91
N LEU A 119 -1.07 -18.16 -19.00
CA LEU A 119 0.06 -18.21 -18.08
C LEU A 119 0.02 -19.47 -17.22
N PHE A 120 -1.15 -19.82 -16.67
CA PHE A 120 -1.34 -21.07 -15.94
C PHE A 120 -0.90 -22.28 -16.79
N ALA A 121 -1.37 -22.38 -18.03
CA ALA A 121 -1.06 -23.47 -18.94
C ALA A 121 0.45 -23.57 -19.21
N LEU A 122 1.11 -22.44 -19.45
CA LEU A 122 2.55 -22.37 -19.69
C LEU A 122 3.35 -22.84 -18.46
N ILE A 123 2.96 -22.40 -17.26
CA ILE A 123 3.60 -22.84 -16.01
C ILE A 123 3.39 -24.34 -15.80
N GLU A 124 2.18 -24.85 -16.05
CA GLU A 124 1.88 -26.28 -15.90
C GLU A 124 2.72 -27.14 -16.85
N LEU A 125 2.83 -26.72 -18.12
CA LEU A 125 3.68 -27.36 -19.13
C LEU A 125 5.16 -27.30 -18.72
N GLY A 126 5.62 -26.14 -18.28
CA GLY A 126 6.97 -25.93 -17.77
C GLY A 126 7.29 -26.86 -16.60
N LEU A 127 6.40 -26.93 -15.60
CA LEU A 127 6.52 -27.85 -14.48
C LEU A 127 6.59 -29.30 -14.96
N SER A 128 5.68 -29.72 -15.84
CA SER A 128 5.69 -31.09 -16.37
C SER A 128 6.96 -31.41 -17.16
N TYR A 129 7.59 -30.43 -17.80
CA TYR A 129 8.83 -30.63 -18.53
C TYR A 129 10.02 -30.79 -17.58
N ILE A 130 10.10 -29.91 -16.56
CA ILE A 130 11.20 -29.89 -15.60
C ILE A 130 11.16 -31.13 -14.70
N THR A 131 9.99 -31.52 -14.19
CA THR A 131 9.85 -32.69 -13.30
C THR A 131 10.07 -34.03 -14.01
N LYS A 132 9.76 -34.12 -15.32
CA LYS A 132 10.08 -35.31 -16.13
C LYS A 132 11.59 -35.53 -16.31
N ARG A 133 12.40 -34.46 -16.24
CA ARG A 133 13.87 -34.52 -16.40
C ARG A 133 14.65 -34.75 -15.10
N GLY A 134 13.99 -34.78 -13.93
CA GLY A 134 14.65 -35.14 -12.66
C GLY A 134 13.93 -34.63 -11.40
N ARG A 135 14.34 -35.14 -10.23
CA ARG A 135 13.76 -34.81 -8.91
C ARG A 135 13.85 -33.33 -8.52
N ILE A 136 14.77 -32.58 -9.11
CA ILE A 136 15.00 -31.15 -8.90
C ILE A 136 13.80 -30.30 -9.34
N GLY A 137 12.91 -30.83 -10.20
CA GLY A 137 11.79 -30.04 -10.74
C GLY A 137 10.77 -29.56 -9.72
N TRP A 138 10.76 -30.10 -8.50
CA TRP A 138 9.92 -29.60 -7.41
C TRP A 138 10.54 -28.41 -6.66
N LEU A 139 11.85 -28.17 -6.78
CA LEU A 139 12.53 -27.02 -6.14
C LEU A 139 12.03 -25.67 -6.68
N VAL A 140 11.47 -25.64 -7.90
CA VAL A 140 10.86 -24.42 -8.44
C VAL A 140 9.68 -23.93 -7.58
N LEU A 141 9.00 -24.83 -6.85
CA LEU A 141 7.95 -24.44 -5.91
C LEU A 141 8.50 -23.75 -4.66
N SER A 142 9.79 -23.85 -4.39
CA SER A 142 10.46 -23.11 -3.31
C SER A 142 10.75 -21.64 -3.70
N VAL A 143 10.70 -21.29 -5.00
CA VAL A 143 11.02 -19.95 -5.49
C VAL A 143 10.14 -18.87 -4.86
N PRO A 144 8.80 -19.00 -4.80
CA PRO A 144 7.97 -18.04 -4.06
C PRO A 144 8.39 -17.85 -2.61
N PHE A 145 8.66 -18.94 -1.88
CA PHE A 145 9.06 -18.86 -0.48
C PHE A 145 10.37 -18.08 -0.30
N ILE A 146 11.37 -18.35 -1.15
CA ILE A 146 12.64 -17.64 -1.14
C ILE A 146 12.42 -16.15 -1.47
N ALA A 147 11.56 -15.85 -2.45
CA ALA A 147 11.23 -14.48 -2.83
C ALA A 147 10.55 -13.70 -1.68
N TYR A 148 9.51 -14.28 -1.05
CA TYR A 148 8.87 -13.67 0.12
C TYR A 148 9.84 -13.51 1.30
N LEU A 149 10.68 -14.51 1.57
CA LEU A 149 11.70 -14.42 2.62
C LEU A 149 12.70 -13.30 2.33
N THR A 150 13.13 -13.16 1.07
CA THR A 150 14.06 -12.10 0.65
C THR A 150 13.42 -10.72 0.84
N VAL A 151 12.18 -10.54 0.38
CA VAL A 151 11.43 -9.28 0.57
C VAL A 151 11.24 -8.98 2.05
N TYR A 152 10.92 -9.99 2.86
CA TYR A 152 10.79 -9.84 4.31
C TYR A 152 12.12 -9.39 4.95
N ILE A 153 13.25 -10.05 4.64
CA ILE A 153 14.57 -9.69 5.18
C ILE A 153 14.96 -8.26 4.77
N ILE A 154 14.78 -7.89 3.50
CA ILE A 154 15.06 -6.53 3.02
C ILE A 154 14.19 -5.51 3.76
N GLY A 155 12.89 -5.80 3.90
CA GLY A 155 11.95 -4.96 4.64
C GLY A 155 12.37 -4.78 6.10
N GLN A 156 12.84 -5.83 6.77
CA GLN A 156 13.35 -5.75 8.15
C GLN A 156 14.62 -4.91 8.23
N VAL A 157 15.58 -5.09 7.32
CA VAL A 157 16.84 -4.31 7.28
C VAL A 157 16.56 -2.83 7.01
N GLN A 158 15.61 -2.50 6.13
CA GLN A 158 15.20 -1.12 5.85
C GLN A 158 14.35 -0.50 6.96
N SER A 159 13.70 -1.31 7.78
CA SER A 159 12.92 -0.87 8.94
C SER A 159 13.78 -0.62 10.18
N VAL A 160 15.08 -0.96 10.15
CA VAL A 160 16.01 -0.55 11.20
C VAL A 160 16.10 0.97 11.12
N PRO A 161 15.68 1.71 12.17
CA PRO A 161 15.84 3.15 12.21
C PRO A 161 17.33 3.47 11.96
N PRO A 162 17.66 4.56 11.25
CA PRO A 162 19.05 4.93 11.05
C PRO A 162 19.76 4.90 12.41
N PRO A 163 20.99 4.35 12.49
CA PRO A 163 21.73 4.35 13.73
C PRO A 163 21.73 5.78 14.26
N ILE A 164 21.28 5.92 15.51
CA ILE A 164 21.27 7.20 16.21
C ILE A 164 22.74 7.61 16.30
N ASP A 165 23.18 8.46 15.36
CA ASP A 165 24.48 9.08 15.44
C ASP A 165 24.52 9.80 16.78
N LYS A 166 25.40 9.32 17.66
CA LYS A 166 25.61 9.80 19.03
C LYS A 166 26.24 11.19 19.05
N VAL A 167 25.61 12.16 18.41
CA VAL A 167 25.97 13.57 18.47
C VAL A 167 24.68 14.38 18.60
N GLY A 168 24.25 14.56 19.85
CA GLY A 168 23.23 15.54 20.23
C GLY A 168 21.92 14.89 20.67
N ASP A 169 21.71 14.91 21.98
CA ASP A 169 20.47 14.62 22.70
C ASP A 169 19.19 14.91 21.89
N VAL A 170 18.39 13.86 21.64
CA VAL A 170 16.92 14.02 21.54
C VAL A 170 16.31 12.85 22.31
N ASP A 171 15.85 13.16 23.53
CA ASP A 171 14.96 12.33 24.31
C ASP A 171 13.81 11.82 23.42
N PRO A 172 13.39 10.55 23.52
CA PRO A 172 12.28 9.99 22.74
C PRO A 172 10.90 10.44 23.26
N GLY A 173 10.82 11.65 23.82
CA GLY A 173 9.63 12.26 24.40
C GLY A 173 8.95 13.23 23.44
N TYR A 174 7.69 13.55 23.72
CA TYR A 174 6.89 14.49 22.94
C TYR A 174 7.61 15.84 22.80
N SER A 175 8.03 16.12 21.57
CA SER A 175 8.90 17.24 21.26
C SER A 175 8.11 18.52 20.96
N ALA A 176 8.75 19.68 21.15
CA ALA A 176 8.19 20.98 20.79
C ALA A 176 7.72 21.04 19.31
N ARG A 177 8.41 20.30 18.43
CA ARG A 177 8.04 20.20 17.02
C ARG A 177 6.75 19.41 16.81
N GLU A 178 6.58 18.31 17.53
CA GLU A 178 5.35 17.50 17.48
C GLU A 178 4.16 18.26 18.09
N ALA A 179 4.40 19.08 19.12
CA ALA A 179 3.40 19.98 19.68
C ALA A 179 2.86 20.99 18.66
N VAL A 180 3.76 21.66 17.94
CA VAL A 180 3.37 22.61 16.89
C VAL A 180 2.62 21.90 15.77
N ALA A 181 3.16 20.79 15.26
CA ALA A 181 2.54 20.06 14.15
C ALA A 181 1.14 19.54 14.50
N PHE A 182 0.96 19.02 15.73
CA PHE A 182 -0.32 18.50 16.20
C PHE A 182 -1.40 19.60 16.25
N VAL A 183 -1.05 20.78 16.73
CA VAL A 183 -1.97 21.93 16.82
C VAL A 183 -2.27 22.47 15.42
N THR A 184 -1.25 22.73 14.60
CA THR A 184 -1.45 23.35 13.28
C THR A 184 -2.25 22.45 12.33
N GLN A 185 -2.09 21.13 12.41
CA GLN A 185 -2.83 20.17 11.57
C GLN A 185 -4.35 20.27 11.75
N GLN A 186 -4.83 20.60 12.94
CA GLN A 186 -6.27 20.77 13.20
C GLN A 186 -6.85 22.06 12.58
N HIS A 187 -6.00 23.02 12.22
CA HIS A 187 -6.39 24.30 11.62
C HIS A 187 -6.14 24.35 10.10
N GLY A 188 -5.90 23.20 9.47
CA GLY A 188 -5.64 23.10 8.03
C GLY A 188 -4.16 23.27 7.68
N LYS A 189 -3.84 23.07 6.39
CA LYS A 189 -2.46 23.18 5.88
C LYS A 189 -2.16 24.63 5.48
N GLU A 190 -0.89 25.03 5.60
CA GLU A 190 -0.41 26.38 5.23
C GLU A 190 -0.92 26.83 3.85
N GLU A 191 -0.88 25.95 2.85
CA GLU A 191 -1.34 26.19 1.47
C GLU A 191 -2.83 26.51 1.32
N ASN A 192 -3.65 26.16 2.32
CA ASN A 192 -5.10 26.39 2.33
C ASN A 192 -5.50 27.44 3.40
N GLY A 193 -4.57 28.32 3.77
CA GLY A 193 -4.80 29.26 4.87
C GLY A 193 -4.81 28.55 6.24
N GLY A 194 -3.85 27.64 6.48
CA GLY A 194 -3.52 27.12 7.81
C GLY A 194 -2.43 27.95 8.50
N PHE A 195 -2.07 27.57 9.72
CA PHE A 195 -0.96 28.17 10.47
C PHE A 195 0.38 27.50 10.12
N PRO A 196 1.52 28.20 10.20
CA PRO A 196 2.82 27.63 9.85
C PRO A 196 3.26 26.56 10.85
N GLU A 197 3.74 25.42 10.34
CA GLU A 197 4.25 24.28 11.15
C GLU A 197 5.64 24.55 11.76
N LYS A 198 6.27 25.68 11.43
CA LYS A 198 7.55 26.11 11.98
C LYS A 198 7.35 27.34 12.84
N THR A 199 7.98 27.33 14.02
CA THR A 199 7.96 28.46 14.95
C THR A 199 8.74 29.64 14.37
N ASN A 200 8.34 30.86 14.72
CA ASN A 200 8.94 32.13 14.25
C ASN A 200 8.89 32.33 12.72
N LYS A 201 8.06 31.57 12.00
CA LYS A 201 7.74 31.81 10.60
C LYS A 201 6.45 32.62 10.55
N VAL A 202 6.49 33.77 9.88
CA VAL A 202 5.32 34.58 9.57
C VAL A 202 4.91 34.32 8.13
N VAL A 203 3.63 34.03 7.91
CA VAL A 203 3.05 33.81 6.57
C VAL A 203 2.03 34.90 6.31
N GLU A 204 2.18 35.59 5.19
CA GLU A 204 1.22 36.57 4.68
C GLU A 204 0.15 35.86 3.85
N TRP A 205 -1.11 36.25 4.04
CA TRP A 205 -2.25 35.67 3.36
C TRP A 205 -3.29 36.73 3.03
N GLU A 206 -3.92 36.64 1.87
CA GLU A 206 -5.05 37.49 1.50
C GLU A 206 -6.35 36.69 1.57
N LEU A 207 -7.29 37.12 2.41
CA LEU A 207 -8.60 36.48 2.55
C LEU A 207 -9.71 37.51 2.42
N PHE A 208 -10.59 37.33 1.43
CA PHE A 208 -11.70 38.24 1.14
C PHE A 208 -11.28 39.71 0.95
N GLY A 209 -10.08 39.95 0.43
CA GLY A 209 -9.52 41.29 0.19
C GLY A 209 -8.88 41.94 1.43
N GLU A 210 -8.72 41.20 2.53
CA GLU A 210 -7.99 41.64 3.73
C GLU A 210 -6.64 40.94 3.84
N HIS A 211 -5.62 41.69 4.26
CA HIS A 211 -4.25 41.22 4.45
C HIS A 211 -4.06 40.70 5.88
N LEU A 212 -3.80 39.40 6.00
CA LEU A 212 -3.60 38.70 7.25
C LEU A 212 -2.15 38.23 7.36
N THR A 213 -1.57 38.30 8.56
CA THR A 213 -0.32 37.59 8.88
C THR A 213 -0.61 36.53 9.91
N ARG A 214 -0.07 35.32 9.71
CA ARG A 214 -0.18 34.22 10.66
C ARG A 214 1.18 33.75 11.14
N GLU A 215 1.26 33.45 12.43
CA GLU A 215 2.47 33.00 13.12
C GLU A 215 2.10 31.93 14.16
N THR A 216 3.01 30.98 14.36
CA THR A 216 2.91 29.98 15.43
C THR A 216 4.06 30.17 16.42
N VAL A 217 3.72 30.35 17.69
CA VAL A 217 4.68 30.54 18.80
C VAL A 217 4.56 29.35 19.75
N ILE A 218 5.70 28.87 20.27
CA ILE A 218 5.72 27.81 21.27
C ILE A 218 6.47 28.25 22.53
N GLU A 219 5.94 27.88 23.69
CA GLU A 219 6.56 28.11 24.99
C GLU A 219 6.49 26.82 25.82
N ASN A 220 7.52 26.57 26.63
CA ASN A 220 7.52 25.43 27.55
C ASN A 220 6.70 25.77 28.80
N VAL A 221 5.92 24.82 29.30
CA VAL A 221 5.24 24.99 30.60
C VAL A 221 6.27 24.90 31.74
N PRO A 222 6.41 25.93 32.58
CA PRO A 222 7.38 25.90 33.67
C PRO A 222 7.07 24.78 34.66
N GLY A 223 8.03 23.88 34.88
CA GLY A 223 7.91 22.78 35.85
C GLY A 223 7.28 21.50 35.30
N GLU A 224 6.78 21.49 34.07
CA GLU A 224 6.26 20.30 33.40
C GLU A 224 7.17 19.89 32.23
N LYS A 225 7.54 18.60 32.19
CA LYS A 225 8.23 18.04 31.02
C LYS A 225 7.20 17.71 29.94
N GLU A 226 7.61 17.86 28.68
CA GLU A 226 6.82 17.42 27.51
C GLU A 226 5.42 18.06 27.44
N THR A 227 5.30 19.27 27.98
CA THR A 227 4.06 20.04 27.98
C THR A 227 4.37 21.44 27.48
N TYR A 228 3.61 21.88 26.47
CA TYR A 228 3.90 23.11 25.73
C TYR A 228 2.66 23.98 25.59
N TYR A 229 2.84 25.29 25.63
CA TYR A 229 1.87 26.25 25.13
C TYR A 229 2.17 26.53 23.66
N VAL A 230 1.21 26.22 22.79
CA VAL A 230 1.28 26.57 21.37
C VAL A 230 0.28 27.67 21.09
N THR A 231 0.78 28.85 20.72
CA THR A 231 -0.02 30.03 20.42
C THR A 231 -0.08 30.26 18.92
N LEU A 232 -1.29 30.21 18.38
CA LEU A 232 -1.61 30.62 17.02
C LEU A 232 -1.96 32.11 17.03
N VAL A 233 -1.19 32.90 16.27
CA VAL A 233 -1.36 34.35 16.17
C VAL A 233 -1.79 34.71 14.76
N GLU A 234 -2.94 35.37 14.63
CA GLU A 234 -3.42 35.94 13.38
C GLU A 234 -3.55 37.45 13.55
N LYS A 235 -2.92 38.23 12.69
CA LYS A 235 -3.02 39.69 12.68
C LYS A 235 -3.67 40.15 11.40
N ASN A 236 -4.69 40.98 11.50
CA ASN A 236 -5.28 41.67 10.36
C ASN A 236 -4.57 43.01 10.18
N LEU A 237 -3.78 43.15 9.12
CA LEU A 237 -2.98 44.35 8.87
C LEU A 237 -3.86 45.56 8.53
N ASP A 238 -5.01 45.33 7.90
CA ASP A 238 -5.92 46.40 7.48
C ASP A 238 -6.74 46.95 8.66
N ARG A 239 -7.12 46.08 9.61
CA ARG A 239 -7.91 46.46 10.80
C ARG A 239 -7.08 46.68 12.06
N GLN A 240 -5.79 46.36 12.02
CA GLN A 240 -4.88 46.36 13.18
C GLN A 240 -5.34 45.48 14.35
N GLU A 241 -6.15 44.45 14.07
CA GLU A 241 -6.66 43.51 15.07
C GLU A 241 -5.71 42.31 15.21
N VAL A 242 -5.53 41.83 16.45
CA VAL A 242 -4.68 40.66 16.72
C VAL A 242 -5.49 39.59 17.47
N TYR A 243 -5.63 38.43 16.83
CA TYR A 243 -6.27 37.25 17.38
C TYR A 243 -5.20 36.25 17.85
N LYS A 244 -5.23 35.89 19.14
CA LYS A 244 -4.33 34.89 19.73
C LYS A 244 -5.14 33.73 20.29
N THR A 245 -4.81 32.52 19.87
CA THR A 245 -5.40 31.29 20.41
C THR A 245 -4.28 30.38 20.93
N THR A 246 -4.26 30.13 22.23
CA THR A 246 -3.23 29.31 22.89
C THR A 246 -3.81 27.96 23.28
N TYR A 247 -3.10 26.90 22.91
CA TYR A 247 -3.39 25.52 23.29
C TYR A 247 -2.33 25.04 24.27
N LEU A 248 -2.77 24.32 25.30
CA LEU A 248 -1.91 23.51 26.14
C LEU A 248 -1.84 22.12 25.50
N THR A 249 -0.64 21.67 25.17
CA THR A 249 -0.43 20.36 24.54
C THR A 249 0.46 19.48 25.41
N LYS A 250 0.08 18.21 25.47
CA LYS A 250 0.83 17.10 26.06
C LYS A 250 0.63 15.91 25.14
N GLU A 251 1.50 14.90 25.17
CA GLU A 251 1.44 13.72 24.30
C GLU A 251 0.00 13.29 23.88
N ASN A 252 -0.36 13.52 22.61
CA ASN A 252 -1.69 13.25 22.00
C ASN A 252 -2.92 13.92 22.66
N GLU A 253 -2.70 14.84 23.59
CA GLU A 253 -3.71 15.63 24.28
C GLU A 253 -3.56 17.12 23.93
N MET A 254 -4.66 17.76 23.55
CA MET A 254 -4.70 19.19 23.32
C MET A 254 -5.92 19.78 24.01
N MET A 255 -5.70 20.79 24.84
CA MET A 255 -6.75 21.55 25.49
C MET A 255 -6.60 23.03 25.13
N LEU A 256 -7.73 23.68 24.82
CA LEU A 256 -7.74 25.12 24.64
C LEU A 256 -7.39 25.78 25.97
N HIS A 257 -6.29 26.54 25.99
CA HIS A 257 -5.81 27.22 27.19
C HIS A 257 -6.36 28.63 27.29
N ASN A 258 -6.28 29.42 26.21
CA ASN A 258 -6.74 30.81 26.20
C ASN A 258 -7.08 31.30 24.79
N ARG A 259 -7.99 32.28 24.69
CA ARG A 259 -8.27 33.04 23.47
C ARG A 259 -8.37 34.53 23.81
N VAL A 260 -7.54 35.33 23.16
CA VAL A 260 -7.45 36.78 23.36
C VAL A 260 -7.68 37.50 22.03
N ASN A 261 -8.42 38.61 22.08
CA ASN A 261 -8.55 39.57 20.99
C ASN A 261 -7.99 40.92 21.48
N GLU A 262 -6.99 41.46 20.80
CA GLU A 262 -6.30 42.72 21.10
C GLU A 262 -6.56 43.76 20.00
#